data_AF-A0AAU8L465-F1
#
_entry.id   AF-A0AAU8L465-F1
#
_cell.length_a   1.000
_cell.length_b   1.000
_cell.length_c   1.000
_cell.angle_alpha   90.00
_cell.angle_beta   90.00
_cell.angle_gamma   90.00
#
_symmetry.space_group_name_H-M   'P 1'
#
loop_
_entity.id
_entity.type
_entity.pdbx_description
1 polymer ?
#
loop_
_entity_poly.entity_id
_entity_poly.type
_entity_poly.pdbx_seq_one_letter_code
_entity_poly.pdbx_strand_id
1 'polypeptide(L)'
;MSNRDISLYIVDIFIAIDKISRFTCKIQNGAELLSHEMAWDACIRELEIIGEATKALLNSGLLKSEYRRIVDFRNQINHGYFGIDEEIVWEVIAHKLPEYKAELISLVTTEKIMLEDAIAHAKVENVKNEQVLRFLTNFEV
;
A
#
# COMPACT_ATOMS: atom_id res chain seq x y z
N MET A 1 6.42 17.31 11.41
CA MET A 1 5.52 16.73 10.39
C MET A 1 4.12 17.08 10.83
N SER A 2 3.34 17.78 10.00
CA SER A 2 1.97 18.18 10.34
C SER A 2 1.14 16.95 10.69
N ASN A 3 0.20 17.10 11.61
CA ASN A 3 -0.69 16.04 12.06
C ASN A 3 -1.63 15.67 10.88
N ARG A 4 -1.15 14.80 9.97
CA ARG A 4 -1.93 14.31 8.82
C ARG A 4 -3.03 13.41 9.36
N ASP A 5 -4.26 13.62 8.88
CA ASP A 5 -5.40 12.78 9.28
C ASP A 5 -5.11 11.30 8.96
N ILE A 6 -5.51 10.43 9.88
CA ILE A 6 -5.28 8.99 9.80
C ILE A 6 -5.95 8.37 8.57
N SER A 7 -7.10 8.95 8.17
CA SER A 7 -7.85 8.58 6.96
C SER A 7 -7.01 8.72 5.68
N LEU A 8 -6.12 9.72 5.62
CA LEU A 8 -5.23 9.92 4.47
C LEU A 8 -4.20 8.80 4.34
N TYR A 9 -3.67 8.27 5.44
CA TYR A 9 -2.76 7.12 5.41
C TYR A 9 -3.46 5.84 4.93
N ILE A 10 -4.72 5.66 5.31
CA ILE A 10 -5.55 4.53 4.85
C ILE A 10 -5.76 4.63 3.33
N VAL A 11 -6.11 5.81 2.83
CA VAL A 11 -6.27 6.04 1.39
C VAL A 11 -4.95 5.87 0.62
N ASP A 12 -3.83 6.32 1.18
CA ASP A 12 -2.49 6.09 0.59
C ASP A 12 -2.21 4.59 0.42
N ILE A 13 -2.52 3.77 1.43
CA ILE A 13 -2.36 2.30 1.37
C ILE A 13 -3.23 1.74 0.23
N PHE A 14 -4.50 2.11 0.15
CA PHE A 14 -5.39 1.59 -0.89
C PHE A 14 -4.93 1.96 -2.31
N ILE A 15 -4.47 3.19 -2.51
CA ILE A 15 -3.89 3.63 -3.79
C ILE A 15 -2.62 2.83 -4.13
N ALA A 16 -1.74 2.61 -3.16
CA ALA A 16 -0.51 1.85 -3.36
C ALA A 16 -0.80 0.39 -3.74
N ILE A 17 -1.77 -0.24 -3.07
CA ILE A 17 -2.21 -1.61 -3.40
C ILE A 17 -2.79 -1.68 -4.82
N ASP A 18 -3.63 -0.73 -5.22
CA ASP A 18 -4.17 -0.65 -6.59
C ASP A 18 -3.05 -0.54 -7.64
N LYS A 19 -2.08 0.34 -7.39
CA LYS A 19 -0.93 0.51 -8.27
C LYS A 19 -0.13 -0.79 -8.41
N ILE A 20 0.24 -1.42 -7.30
CA ILE A 20 0.96 -2.71 -7.30
C ILE A 20 0.18 -3.73 -8.14
N SER A 21 -1.12 -3.89 -7.89
CA SER A 21 -1.96 -4.84 -8.63
C SER A 21 -1.95 -4.58 -10.14
N ARG A 22 -1.94 -3.31 -10.58
CA ARG A 22 -1.85 -2.95 -12.00
C ARG A 22 -0.47 -3.23 -12.59
N PHE A 23 0.60 -2.95 -11.85
CA PHE A 23 1.97 -3.23 -12.30
C PHE A 23 2.24 -4.74 -12.44
N THR A 24 1.61 -5.55 -11.59
CA THR A 24 1.84 -6.99 -11.53
C THR A 24 0.77 -7.85 -12.19
N CYS A 25 -0.23 -7.25 -12.86
CA CYS A 25 -1.38 -7.98 -13.41
C CYS A 25 -1.05 -9.08 -14.43
N LYS A 26 0.17 -9.10 -14.98
CA LYS A 26 0.64 -10.12 -15.93
C LYS A 26 1.83 -10.93 -15.42
N ILE A 27 2.29 -10.67 -14.20
CA ILE A 27 3.48 -11.27 -13.58
C ILE A 27 3.04 -12.48 -12.76
N GLN A 28 3.83 -13.56 -12.79
CA GLN A 28 3.45 -14.84 -12.18
C GLN A 28 4.33 -15.28 -11.00
N ASN A 29 5.55 -14.76 -10.90
CA ASN A 29 6.53 -15.14 -9.86
C ASN A 29 7.55 -14.01 -9.61
N GLY A 30 8.38 -14.19 -8.58
CA GLY A 30 9.42 -13.23 -8.21
C GLY A 30 10.45 -13.01 -9.31
N ALA A 31 10.95 -14.08 -9.92
CA ALA A 31 11.91 -13.97 -11.03
C ALA A 31 11.36 -13.13 -12.21
N GLU A 32 10.10 -13.32 -12.59
CA GLU A 32 9.45 -12.51 -13.61
C GLU A 32 9.28 -11.05 -13.15
N LEU A 33 8.90 -10.82 -11.89
CA LEU A 33 8.81 -9.47 -11.33
C LEU A 33 10.15 -8.74 -11.41
N LEU A 34 11.23 -9.38 -10.98
CA LEU A 34 12.58 -8.84 -11.01
C LEU A 34 13.06 -8.54 -12.43
N SER A 35 12.71 -9.40 -13.40
CA SER A 35 13.05 -9.18 -14.81
C SER A 35 12.34 -7.98 -15.44
N HIS A 36 11.24 -7.50 -14.85
CA HIS A 36 10.51 -6.31 -15.28
C HIS A 36 10.93 -5.10 -14.43
N GLU A 37 12.08 -4.51 -14.71
CA GLU A 37 12.71 -3.43 -13.91
C GLU A 37 11.72 -2.33 -13.49
N MET A 38 10.90 -1.83 -14.42
CA MET A 38 9.89 -0.80 -14.12
C MET A 38 8.83 -1.28 -13.12
N ALA A 39 8.37 -2.53 -13.22
CA ALA A 39 7.38 -3.08 -12.32
C ALA A 39 7.99 -3.39 -10.95
N TRP A 40 9.22 -3.93 -10.93
CA TRP A 40 9.99 -4.15 -9.72
C TRP A 40 10.16 -2.85 -8.94
N ASP A 41 10.77 -1.82 -9.54
CA ASP A 41 11.04 -0.54 -8.89
C ASP A 41 9.76 0.15 -8.42
N ALA A 42 8.70 0.10 -9.24
CA ALA A 42 7.41 0.67 -8.87
C ALA A 42 6.77 -0.09 -7.70
N CYS A 43 6.83 -1.42 -7.66
CA CYS A 43 6.30 -2.20 -6.55
C CYS A 43 7.07 -1.94 -5.26
N ILE A 44 8.40 -1.90 -5.32
CA ILE A 44 9.25 -1.58 -4.17
C ILE A 44 8.86 -0.22 -3.59
N ARG A 45 8.73 0.81 -4.44
CA ARG A 45 8.34 2.16 -4.01
C ARG A 45 6.96 2.19 -3.33
N GLU A 46 5.98 1.49 -3.87
CA GLU A 46 4.62 1.46 -3.30
C GLU A 46 4.56 0.63 -2.01
N LEU A 47 5.36 -0.44 -1.87
CA LEU A 47 5.53 -1.20 -0.61
C LEU A 47 6.13 -0.32 0.50
N GLU A 48 7.04 0.59 0.18
CA GLU A 48 7.55 1.57 1.15
C GLU A 48 6.46 2.54 1.63
N ILE A 49 5.59 3.00 0.72
CA ILE A 49 4.44 3.87 1.07
C ILE A 49 3.51 3.12 2.03
N ILE A 50 3.19 1.86 1.71
CA ILE A 50 2.36 1.01 2.56
C ILE A 50 2.98 0.88 3.95
N GLY A 51 4.28 0.59 4.04
CA GLY A 51 4.97 0.46 5.33
C GLY A 51 5.02 1.76 6.14
N GLU A 52 5.25 2.90 5.50
CA GLU A 52 5.23 4.20 6.19
C GLU A 52 3.83 4.56 6.70
N ALA A 53 2.80 4.37 5.86
CA ALA A 53 1.42 4.60 6.26
C ALA A 53 1.00 3.66 7.40
N THR A 54 1.34 2.37 7.31
CA THR A 54 1.09 1.38 8.36
C THR A 54 1.74 1.78 9.69
N LYS A 55 2.96 2.34 9.65
CA LYS A 55 3.65 2.86 10.83
C LYS A 55 2.87 4.01 11.48
N ALA A 56 2.29 4.91 10.68
CA ALA A 56 1.44 5.98 11.21
C ALA A 56 0.16 5.42 11.86
N LEU A 57 -0.49 4.43 11.25
CA LEU A 57 -1.66 3.73 11.81
C LEU A 57 -1.36 2.99 13.12
N LEU A 58 -0.16 2.41 13.25
CA LEU A 58 0.30 1.81 14.50
C LEU A 58 0.52 2.86 15.59
N ASN A 59 1.12 4.00 15.25
CA ASN A 59 1.41 5.07 16.20
C ASN A 59 0.14 5.77 16.70
N SER A 60 -0.93 5.80 15.91
CA SER A 60 -2.24 6.31 16.33
C SER A 60 -2.99 5.33 17.25
N GLY A 61 -2.55 4.08 17.34
CA GLY A 61 -3.22 3.01 18.09
C GLY A 61 -4.37 2.34 17.32
N LEU A 62 -4.61 2.74 16.08
CA LEU A 62 -5.64 2.17 15.22
C LEU A 62 -5.30 0.73 14.80
N LEU A 63 -4.03 0.47 14.47
CA LEU A 63 -3.52 -0.89 14.25
C LEU A 63 -2.84 -1.45 15.50
N LYS A 64 -2.88 -2.78 15.66
CA LYS A 64 -2.21 -3.51 16.74
C LYS A 64 -0.80 -3.93 16.34
N SER A 65 0.01 -4.32 17.33
CA SER A 65 1.43 -4.66 17.13
C SER A 65 1.70 -5.77 16.11
N GLU A 66 0.72 -6.61 15.79
CA GLU A 66 0.83 -7.66 14.75
C GLU A 66 1.13 -7.11 13.35
N TYR A 67 0.74 -5.86 13.06
CA TYR A 67 1.06 -5.19 11.79
C TYR A 67 2.49 -4.64 11.75
N ARG A 68 3.27 -4.74 12.83
CA ARG A 68 4.67 -4.27 12.88
C ARG A 68 5.53 -4.93 11.80
N ARG A 69 5.24 -6.19 11.45
CA ARG A 69 5.90 -6.92 10.37
C ARG A 69 5.94 -6.17 9.02
N ILE A 70 4.91 -5.39 8.72
CA ILE A 70 4.82 -4.59 7.48
C ILE A 70 5.83 -3.43 7.52
N VAL A 71 5.97 -2.79 8.69
CA VAL A 71 6.96 -1.73 8.91
C VAL A 71 8.38 -2.29 8.85
N ASP A 72 8.59 -3.47 9.43
CA ASP A 72 9.89 -4.13 9.43
C ASP A 72 10.30 -4.54 8.01
N PHE A 73 9.36 -5.04 7.20
CA PHE A 73 9.60 -5.33 5.79
C PHE A 73 9.97 -4.07 4.99
N ARG A 74 9.29 -2.95 5.22
CA ARG A 74 9.68 -1.65 4.63
C ARG A 74 11.09 -1.22 5.06
N ASN A 75 11.48 -1.46 6.30
CA ASN A 75 12.83 -1.15 6.75
C ASN A 75 13.86 -2.05 6.04
N GLN A 76 13.56 -3.34 5.86
CA GLN A 76 14.40 -4.25 5.09
C GLN A 76 14.59 -3.78 3.65
N ILE A 77 13.51 -3.34 2.98
CA ILE A 77 13.56 -2.75 1.64
C ILE A 77 14.51 -1.56 1.59
N ASN A 78 14.32 -0.57 2.48
CA ASN A 78 15.09 0.67 2.48
C ASN A 78 16.58 0.46 2.86
N HIS A 79 16.91 -0.64 3.55
CA HIS A 79 18.27 -0.95 3.97
C HIS A 79 19.04 -1.88 3.02
N GLY A 80 18.41 -2.41 1.96
CA GLY A 80 19.00 -3.46 1.13
C GLY A 80 18.86 -3.25 -0.37
N TYR A 81 19.70 -2.41 -0.98
CA TYR A 81 19.96 -2.49 -2.43
C TYR A 81 20.71 -3.78 -2.83
N PHE A 82 21.25 -4.53 -1.86
CA PHE A 82 21.77 -5.88 -2.03
C PHE A 82 20.94 -6.87 -1.21
N GLY A 83 20.31 -7.86 -1.86
CA GLY A 83 19.75 -9.04 -1.18
C GLY A 83 18.26 -9.01 -0.82
N ILE A 84 17.44 -8.17 -1.47
CA ILE A 84 15.99 -8.37 -1.44
C ILE A 84 15.68 -9.57 -2.34
N ASP A 85 15.18 -10.64 -1.71
CA ASP A 85 14.73 -11.85 -2.40
C ASP A 85 13.42 -11.57 -3.15
N GLU A 86 13.45 -11.72 -4.46
CA GLU A 86 12.33 -11.44 -5.35
C GLU A 86 11.13 -12.34 -5.09
N GLU A 87 11.33 -13.57 -4.63
CA GLU A 87 10.25 -14.49 -4.29
C GLU A 87 9.58 -14.07 -2.98
N ILE A 88 10.33 -13.50 -2.03
CA ILE A 88 9.73 -12.90 -0.83
C ILE A 88 8.88 -11.69 -1.19
N VAL A 89 9.37 -10.81 -2.07
CA VAL A 89 8.59 -9.65 -2.54
C VAL A 89 7.32 -10.11 -3.24
N TRP A 90 7.43 -11.12 -4.11
CA TRP A 90 6.28 -11.68 -4.80
C TRP A 90 5.27 -12.30 -3.85
N GLU A 91 5.70 -13.10 -2.87
CA GLU A 91 4.82 -13.67 -1.84
C GLU A 91 4.04 -12.57 -1.10
N VAL A 92 4.72 -11.47 -0.75
CA VAL A 92 4.06 -10.33 -0.12
C VAL A 92 3.02 -9.72 -1.06
N ILE A 93 3.34 -9.48 -2.32
CA ILE A 93 2.43 -8.85 -3.29
C ILE A 93 1.23 -9.76 -3.62
N ALA A 94 1.48 -11.05 -3.87
CA ALA A 94 0.49 -11.99 -4.36
C ALA A 94 -0.45 -12.49 -3.26
N HIS A 95 0.02 -12.60 -2.02
CA HIS A 95 -0.73 -13.23 -0.93
C HIS A 95 -0.97 -12.31 0.27
N LYS A 96 0.08 -11.67 0.79
CA LYS A 96 -0.03 -10.88 2.04
C LYS A 96 -0.70 -9.54 1.85
N LEU A 97 -0.51 -8.90 0.70
CA LEU A 97 -1.06 -7.58 0.43
C LEU A 97 -2.58 -7.62 0.21
N PRO A 98 -3.16 -8.62 -0.50
CA PRO A 98 -4.61 -8.83 -0.53
C PRO A 98 -5.22 -9.12 0.85
N GLU A 99 -4.55 -9.93 1.67
CA GLU A 99 -4.96 -10.18 3.07
C GLU A 99 -5.03 -8.86 3.85
N TYR A 100 -3.96 -8.06 3.80
CA TYR A 100 -3.89 -6.78 4.50
C TYR A 100 -4.95 -5.79 4.01
N LYS A 101 -5.23 -5.75 2.70
CA LYS A 101 -6.30 -4.93 2.13
C LYS A 101 -7.65 -5.27 2.74
N ALA A 102 -7.97 -6.56 2.85
CA ALA A 102 -9.24 -7.04 3.40
C ALA A 102 -9.37 -6.71 4.89
N GLU A 103 -8.29 -6.90 5.66
CA GLU A 103 -8.22 -6.52 7.07
C GLU A 103 -8.45 -5.02 7.26
N LEU A 104 -7.82 -4.19 6.43
CA LEU A 104 -7.96 -2.73 6.49
C LEU A 104 -9.37 -2.26 6.12
N ILE A 105 -10.01 -2.88 5.13
CA ILE A 105 -11.43 -2.64 4.79
C ILE A 105 -12.31 -2.96 6.01
N SER A 106 -12.15 -4.15 6.59
CA SER A 106 -12.92 -4.56 7.77
C SER A 106 -12.75 -3.60 8.94
N LEU A 107 -11.53 -3.08 9.15
CA LEU A 107 -11.22 -2.10 10.18
C LEU A 107 -11.96 -0.78 9.93
N VAL A 108 -11.89 -0.24 8.71
CA VAL A 108 -12.59 1.00 8.32
C VAL A 108 -14.10 0.88 8.56
N THR A 109 -14.70 -0.24 8.15
CA THR A 109 -16.13 -0.48 8.34
C THR A 109 -16.50 -0.62 9.82
N THR A 110 -15.69 -1.35 10.61
CA THR A 110 -15.97 -1.64 12.03
C THR A 110 -15.83 -0.39 12.90
N GLU A 111 -14.75 0.36 12.70
CA GLU A 111 -14.45 1.60 13.44
C GLU A 111 -15.20 2.82 12.85
N LYS A 112 -15.96 2.62 11.77
CA LYS A 112 -16.74 3.65 11.04
C LYS A 112 -15.87 4.86 10.67
N ILE A 113 -14.70 4.58 10.10
CA ILE A 113 -13.78 5.62 9.67
C ILE A 113 -14.31 6.24 8.39
N MET A 114 -14.57 7.54 8.41
CA MET A 114 -15.00 8.30 7.25
C MET A 114 -13.80 8.59 6.34
N LEU A 115 -13.88 8.18 5.07
CA LEU A 115 -12.79 8.33 4.09
C LEU A 115 -13.10 9.38 3.01
N GLU A 116 -14.29 9.98 3.01
CA GLU A 116 -14.79 10.87 1.97
C GLU A 116 -13.86 12.07 1.75
N ASP A 117 -13.46 12.74 2.82
CA ASP A 117 -12.56 13.89 2.77
C ASP A 117 -11.15 13.48 2.32
N ALA A 118 -10.66 12.32 2.78
CA ALA A 118 -9.37 11.80 2.38
C ALA A 118 -9.35 11.39 0.90
N ILE A 119 -10.42 10.77 0.41
CA ILE A 119 -10.59 10.42 -1.01
C ILE A 119 -10.70 11.68 -1.85
N ALA A 120 -11.46 12.69 -1.42
CA ALA A 120 -11.57 13.97 -2.12
C ALA A 120 -10.21 14.67 -2.22
N HIS A 121 -9.44 14.69 -1.12
CA HIS A 121 -8.08 15.20 -1.11
C HIS A 121 -7.17 14.44 -2.08
N ALA A 122 -7.18 13.10 -2.01
CA ALA A 122 -6.37 12.26 -2.88
C ALA A 122 -6.71 12.45 -4.37
N LYS A 123 -7.99 12.67 -4.72
CA LYS A 123 -8.42 13.01 -6.08
C LYS A 123 -7.82 14.33 -6.56
N VAL A 124 -7.77 15.35 -5.71
CA VAL A 124 -7.15 16.64 -6.04
C VAL A 124 -5.64 16.49 -6.28
N GLU A 125 -4.94 15.76 -5.40
CA GLU A 125 -3.50 15.50 -5.57
C GLU A 125 -3.18 14.67 -6.82
N ASN A 126 -4.08 13.77 -7.19
CA ASN A 126 -3.93 12.86 -8.34
C ASN A 126 -4.71 13.33 -9.58
N VAL A 127 -5.04 14.63 -9.70
CA VAL A 127 -5.86 15.16 -10.80
C VAL A 127 -5.33 14.86 -12.21
N LYS A 128 -4.02 14.60 -12.35
CA LYS A 128 -3.37 14.22 -13.63
C LYS A 128 -3.12 12.71 -13.77
N ASN A 129 -3.49 11.90 -12.78
CA ASN A 129 -3.28 10.46 -12.78
C ASN A 129 -4.62 9.75 -13.00
N GLU A 130 -4.96 9.54 -14.27
CA GLU A 130 -6.25 8.97 -14.69
C GLU A 130 -6.55 7.61 -14.05
N GLN A 131 -5.52 6.76 -13.87
CA GLN A 131 -5.70 5.43 -13.28
C GLN A 131 -6.05 5.53 -11.79
N VAL A 132 -5.36 6.39 -11.04
CA VAL A 132 -5.67 6.61 -9.62
C VAL A 132 -7.03 7.29 -9.45
N LEU A 133 -7.39 8.25 -10.31
CA LEU A 133 -8.72 8.85 -10.29
C LEU A 133 -9.82 7.84 -10.56
N ARG A 134 -9.61 6.95 -11.53
CA ARG A 134 -10.54 5.86 -11.83
C ARG A 134 -10.69 4.94 -10.63
N PHE A 135 -9.60 4.57 -9.97
CA PHE A 135 -9.64 3.78 -8.74
C PHE A 135 -10.47 4.50 -7.65
N LEU A 136 -10.09 5.74 -7.29
CA LEU A 136 -10.74 6.51 -6.22
C LEU A 136 -12.20 6.88 -6.50
N THR A 137 -12.63 6.85 -7.76
CA THR A 137 -14.03 7.11 -8.14
C THR A 137 -14.90 5.87 -7.96
N ASN A 138 -14.34 4.68 -8.11
CA ASN A 138 -15.05 3.41 -7.95
C ASN A 138 -14.74 2.72 -6.61
N PHE A 139 -14.00 3.39 -5.73
CA PHE A 139 -13.62 2.84 -4.44
C PHE A 139 -14.76 3.01 -3.45
N GLU A 140 -15.36 1.89 -3.06
CA GLU A 140 -16.41 1.80 -2.05
C GLU A 140 -15.90 0.88 -0.93
N VAL A 141 -16.14 1.28 0.32
CA VAL A 141 -15.76 0.55 1.55
C VAL A 141 -17.00 0.24 2.36
#